data_AF-A0A3R7F669-F1
#
_entry.id   AF-A0A3R7F669-F1
#
_cell.length_a   1.000
_cell.length_b   1.000
_cell.length_c   1.000
_cell.angle_alpha   90.00
_cell.angle_beta   90.00
_cell.angle_gamma   90.00
#
_symmetry.space_group_name_H-M   'P 1'
#
loop_
_entity.id
_entity.type
_entity.pdbx_description
1 polymer ?
#
loop_
_entity_poly.entity_id
_entity_poly.type
_entity_poly.pdbx_seq_one_letter_code
_entity_poly.pdbx_strand_id
1 'polypeptide(L)'
;MMDMSSDAGSGLPWLDQPVMLHSSRADTCKLSPEQCAYRRGHWRYWYQADHVYALNTVYFMCATIGVFAIAHFLSRRAPLPVKRSAVWRKTTAALRYLSYQGYQIPSLRYWSPSLGVCLLGLVGFVYFFAMTLGPKPYYWPNTATVSYGSSPPIATRTGWMALGLLPFVLVLGTKANLISMLTGVPHEKLQVFHHWASYAMFVLALIHTFPFIIVHIDKGDMVYQWKTQVTYWTGVAALIPQAYLTVMSLPVIRNRYYEFFKATHVTIALLFVLFFFFHCDFRLTS
;
A
#
# COMPACT_ATOMS: atom_id res chain seq x y z
N MET A 1 -2.72 -11.24 -47.01
CA MET A 1 -1.35 -11.02 -46.49
C MET A 1 -1.29 -9.57 -46.05
N MET A 2 -1.56 -9.32 -44.76
CA MET A 2 -1.29 -8.03 -44.14
C MET A 2 0.10 -8.13 -43.53
N ASP A 3 0.94 -7.21 -43.97
CA ASP A 3 2.34 -7.05 -43.61
C ASP A 3 2.47 -6.90 -42.09
N MET A 4 3.16 -7.85 -41.43
CA MET A 4 3.50 -7.81 -40.01
C MET A 4 4.82 -7.06 -39.80
N SER A 5 4.96 -5.88 -40.41
CA SER A 5 6.12 -5.02 -40.24
C SER A 5 5.69 -3.64 -39.74
N SER A 6 5.33 -3.56 -38.47
CA SER A 6 5.26 -2.28 -37.77
C SER A 6 5.70 -2.46 -36.31
N ASP A 7 6.86 -1.89 -36.02
CA ASP A 7 7.36 -1.49 -34.70
C ASP A 7 7.78 -2.61 -33.75
N ALA A 8 8.94 -3.21 -34.06
CA ALA A 8 9.89 -3.59 -33.02
C ALA A 8 10.38 -2.30 -32.34
N GLY A 9 9.56 -1.77 -31.40
CA GLY A 9 9.83 -0.54 -30.68
C GLY A 9 11.18 -0.60 -29.98
N SER A 10 12.03 0.38 -30.25
CA SER A 10 13.34 0.63 -29.65
C SER A 10 13.29 1.03 -28.16
N GLY A 11 12.33 0.49 -27.42
CA GLY A 11 12.09 0.81 -26.01
C GLY A 11 12.84 -0.13 -25.07
N LEU A 12 13.08 0.33 -23.84
CA LEU A 12 13.56 -0.52 -22.75
C LEU A 12 12.47 -1.57 -22.45
N PRO A 13 12.79 -2.88 -22.33
CA PRO A 13 11.79 -3.94 -22.17
C PRO A 13 11.00 -3.85 -20.85
N TRP A 14 11.38 -2.95 -19.95
CA TRP A 14 10.81 -2.75 -18.62
C TRP A 14 10.18 -1.35 -18.44
N LEU A 15 10.15 -0.53 -19.49
CA LEU A 15 9.56 0.80 -19.47
C LEU A 15 8.86 1.10 -20.79
N ASP A 16 7.53 1.06 -20.77
CA ASP A 16 6.71 1.36 -21.95
C ASP A 16 7.03 2.76 -22.50
N GLN A 17 7.14 2.86 -23.83
CA GLN A 17 7.40 4.11 -24.55
C GLN A 17 6.20 4.50 -25.44
N PRO A 18 5.82 5.79 -25.49
CA PRO A 18 6.39 6.91 -24.72
C PRO A 18 6.04 6.79 -23.23
N VAL A 19 6.92 7.29 -22.36
CA VAL A 19 6.65 7.35 -20.92
C VAL A 19 5.43 8.23 -20.67
N MET A 20 4.32 7.62 -20.25
CA MET A 20 3.10 8.33 -19.91
C MET A 20 3.12 8.71 -18.43
N LEU A 21 2.74 9.96 -18.12
CA LEU A 21 2.54 10.43 -16.74
C LEU A 21 1.14 10.12 -16.20
N HIS A 22 0.43 9.20 -16.84
CA HIS A 22 -0.85 8.70 -16.39
C HIS A 22 -1.11 7.33 -17.00
N SER A 23 -1.93 6.51 -16.33
CA SER A 23 -2.48 5.30 -16.91
C SER A 23 -3.39 5.63 -18.09
N SER A 24 -3.32 4.85 -19.18
CA SER A 24 -4.35 4.89 -20.22
C SER A 24 -5.69 4.51 -19.61
N ARG A 25 -6.73 5.30 -19.93
CA ARG A 25 -8.13 5.06 -19.54
C ARG A 25 -8.97 4.52 -20.70
N ALA A 26 -8.36 4.32 -21.86
CA ALA A 26 -9.04 3.80 -23.04
C ALA A 26 -9.45 2.34 -22.78
N ASP A 27 -10.74 2.05 -22.90
CA ASP A 27 -11.29 0.71 -22.72
C ASP A 27 -12.18 0.35 -23.89
N THR A 28 -11.87 -0.78 -24.54
CA THR A 28 -12.69 -1.37 -25.59
C THR A 28 -13.25 -2.69 -25.08
N CYS A 29 -14.54 -2.70 -24.75
CA CYS A 29 -15.24 -3.91 -24.31
C CYS A 29 -15.78 -4.70 -25.50
N LYS A 30 -15.33 -5.95 -25.68
CA LYS A 30 -15.81 -6.87 -26.73
C LYS A 30 -16.90 -7.84 -26.25
N LEU A 31 -17.38 -7.67 -25.01
CA LEU A 31 -18.42 -8.52 -24.42
C LEU A 31 -19.81 -7.99 -24.79
N SER A 32 -20.87 -8.72 -24.40
CA SER A 32 -22.23 -8.20 -24.53
C SER A 32 -22.44 -6.91 -23.70
N PRO A 33 -23.40 -6.05 -24.06
CA PRO A 33 -23.65 -4.79 -23.35
C PRO A 33 -23.82 -4.95 -21.84
N GLU A 34 -24.52 -6.00 -21.39
CA GLU A 34 -24.74 -6.30 -19.97
C GLU A 34 -23.44 -6.70 -19.26
N GLN A 35 -22.63 -7.53 -19.89
CA GLN A 35 -21.33 -7.95 -19.36
C GLN A 35 -20.35 -6.76 -19.28
N CYS A 36 -20.38 -5.87 -20.27
CA CYS A 36 -19.63 -4.62 -20.24
C CYS A 36 -20.10 -3.69 -19.12
N ALA A 37 -21.42 -3.57 -18.90
CA ALA A 37 -21.97 -2.82 -17.77
C ALA A 37 -21.53 -3.41 -16.42
N TYR A 38 -21.56 -4.74 -16.29
CA TYR A 38 -21.06 -5.46 -15.11
C TYR A 38 -19.58 -5.20 -14.87
N ARG A 39 -18.73 -5.27 -15.90
CA ARG A 39 -17.28 -5.03 -15.81
C ARG A 39 -16.96 -3.59 -15.38
N ARG A 40 -17.74 -2.61 -15.87
CA ARG A 40 -17.55 -1.17 -15.59
C ARG A 40 -18.06 -0.72 -14.22
N GLY A 41 -18.48 -1.65 -13.35
CA GLY A 41 -18.87 -1.29 -11.99
C GLY A 41 -17.73 -0.65 -11.18
N HIS A 42 -18.05 0.26 -10.27
CA HIS A 42 -17.10 1.05 -9.48
C HIS A 42 -15.95 0.23 -8.88
N TRP A 43 -16.25 -0.89 -8.23
CA TRP A 43 -15.26 -1.75 -7.56
C TRP A 43 -14.49 -2.71 -8.49
N ARG A 44 -14.90 -2.79 -9.75
CA ARG A 44 -14.53 -3.82 -10.74
C ARG A 44 -13.72 -3.24 -11.90
N TYR A 45 -13.91 -1.95 -12.17
CA TYR A 45 -13.38 -1.33 -13.37
C TYR A 45 -11.89 -1.06 -13.26
N TRP A 46 -11.10 -1.91 -13.91
CA TRP A 46 -9.64 -1.92 -13.80
C TRP A 46 -8.98 -0.59 -14.21
N TYR A 47 -9.48 0.06 -15.27
CA TYR A 47 -8.91 1.30 -15.80
C TYR A 47 -9.07 2.52 -14.86
N GLN A 48 -9.88 2.42 -13.81
CA GLN A 48 -10.04 3.45 -12.77
C GLN A 48 -9.75 2.90 -11.36
N ALA A 49 -9.17 1.70 -11.25
CA ALA A 49 -8.95 1.06 -9.97
C ALA A 49 -7.95 1.83 -9.08
N ASP A 50 -7.00 2.54 -9.68
CA ASP A 50 -6.11 3.47 -8.99
C ASP A 50 -6.87 4.58 -8.25
N HIS A 51 -7.81 5.24 -8.91
CA HIS A 51 -8.64 6.27 -8.27
C HIS A 51 -9.49 5.70 -7.11
N VAL A 52 -9.94 4.45 -7.25
CA VAL A 52 -10.80 3.79 -6.25
C VAL A 52 -10.00 3.25 -5.07
N TYR A 53 -8.79 2.76 -5.28
CA TYR A 53 -8.04 2.02 -4.26
C TYR A 53 -6.74 2.72 -3.84
N ALA A 54 -5.91 3.15 -4.78
CA ALA A 54 -4.65 3.83 -4.46
C ALA A 54 -4.93 5.23 -3.88
N LEU A 55 -5.73 6.04 -4.60
CA LEU A 55 -6.02 7.41 -4.19
C LEU A 55 -6.79 7.47 -2.87
N ASN A 56 -7.76 6.57 -2.65
CA ASN A 56 -8.45 6.48 -1.36
C ASN A 56 -7.49 6.08 -0.22
N THR A 57 -6.49 5.25 -0.49
CA THR A 57 -5.45 4.91 0.50
C THR A 57 -4.57 6.11 0.81
N VAL A 58 -4.19 6.89 -0.20
CA VAL A 58 -3.48 8.16 -0.02
C VAL A 58 -4.32 9.13 0.80
N TYR A 59 -5.61 9.29 0.48
CA TYR A 59 -6.52 10.15 1.23
C TYR A 59 -6.70 9.69 2.67
N PHE A 60 -6.81 8.39 2.92
CA PHE A 60 -6.87 7.84 4.27
C PHE A 60 -5.65 8.23 5.11
N MET A 61 -4.45 8.07 4.54
CA MET A 61 -3.19 8.43 5.21
C MET A 61 -3.06 9.95 5.40
N CYS A 62 -3.35 10.74 4.37
CA CYS A 62 -3.33 12.20 4.42
C CYS A 62 -4.34 12.77 5.41
N ALA A 63 -5.56 12.23 5.46
CA ALA A 63 -6.58 12.64 6.42
C ALA A 63 -6.13 12.34 7.86
N THR A 64 -5.57 11.15 8.09
CA THR A 64 -5.02 10.78 9.40
C THR A 64 -3.93 11.78 9.83
N ILE A 65 -2.94 12.03 8.97
CA ILE A 65 -1.87 13.02 9.25
C ILE A 65 -2.45 14.43 9.43
N GLY A 66 -3.40 14.82 8.59
CA GLY A 66 -4.06 16.12 8.59
C GLY A 66 -4.78 16.42 9.90
N VAL A 67 -5.48 15.45 10.49
CA VAL A 67 -6.11 15.59 11.81
C VAL A 67 -5.07 15.94 12.88
N PHE A 68 -3.93 15.25 12.91
CA PHE A 68 -2.85 15.54 13.87
C PHE A 68 -2.14 16.86 13.58
N ALA A 69 -1.95 17.22 12.31
CA ALA A 69 -1.36 18.51 11.92
C ALA A 69 -2.25 19.69 12.32
N ILE A 70 -3.55 19.60 12.06
CA ILE A 70 -4.54 20.61 12.48
C ILE A 70 -4.56 20.71 14.01
N ALA A 71 -4.62 19.59 14.73
CA ALA A 71 -4.57 19.58 16.18
C ALA A 71 -3.29 20.22 16.73
N HIS A 72 -2.14 19.93 16.11
CA HIS A 72 -0.85 20.54 16.46
C HIS A 72 -0.88 22.06 16.31
N PHE A 73 -1.32 22.52 15.14
CA PHE A 73 -1.39 23.94 14.81
C PHE A 73 -2.36 24.70 15.72
N LEU A 74 -3.57 24.16 15.95
CA LEU A 74 -4.56 24.73 16.87
C LEU A 74 -4.00 24.79 18.29
N SER A 75 -3.30 23.75 18.75
CA SER A 75 -2.69 23.74 20.09
C SER A 75 -1.61 24.81 20.26
N ARG A 76 -0.81 25.06 19.21
CA ARG A 76 0.21 26.10 19.17
C ARG A 76 -0.41 27.50 19.18
N ARG A 77 -1.40 27.74 18.31
CA ARG A 77 -1.97 29.09 18.09
C ARG A 77 -3.14 29.46 19.00
N ALA A 78 -3.72 28.52 19.74
CA ALA A 78 -4.83 28.83 20.63
C ALA A 78 -4.44 29.87 21.71
N PRO A 79 -5.26 30.92 21.91
CA PRO A 79 -4.98 31.97 22.87
C PRO A 79 -5.14 31.48 24.32
N LEU A 80 -4.53 32.18 25.28
CA LEU A 80 -4.51 31.79 26.69
C LEU A 80 -5.91 31.58 27.31
N PRO A 81 -6.95 32.41 27.01
CA PRO A 81 -8.29 32.18 27.54
C PRO A 81 -8.88 30.83 27.11
N VAL A 82 -8.70 30.46 25.84
CA VAL A 82 -9.16 29.15 25.31
C VAL A 82 -8.43 28.02 26.02
N LYS A 83 -7.10 28.13 26.18
CA LYS A 83 -6.28 27.12 26.88
C LYS A 83 -6.67 26.92 28.34
N ARG A 84 -7.18 27.97 29.01
CA ARG A 84 -7.65 27.92 30.41
C ARG A 84 -9.08 27.35 30.55
N SER A 85 -9.86 27.30 29.47
CA SER A 85 -11.23 26.77 29.50
C SER A 85 -11.28 25.32 30.01
N ALA A 86 -12.35 24.99 30.72
CA ALA A 86 -12.56 23.63 31.25
C ALA A 86 -12.62 22.59 30.12
N VAL A 87 -13.24 22.94 28.99
CA VAL A 87 -13.33 22.08 27.81
C VAL A 87 -11.93 21.76 27.27
N TRP A 88 -11.11 22.77 26.99
CA TRP A 88 -9.75 22.55 26.50
C TRP A 88 -8.92 21.69 27.43
N ARG A 89 -8.97 21.97 28.75
CA ARG A 89 -8.24 21.18 29.76
C ARG A 89 -8.70 19.73 29.84
N LYS A 90 -10.02 19.49 29.82
CA LYS A 90 -10.59 18.12 29.86
C LYS A 90 -10.24 17.35 28.58
N THR A 91 -10.40 17.97 27.41
CA THR A 91 -10.05 17.35 26.12
C THR A 91 -8.56 17.05 26.03
N THR A 92 -7.69 17.99 26.41
CA THR A 92 -6.24 17.75 26.41
C THR A 92 -5.82 16.69 27.43
N ALA A 93 -6.45 16.63 28.60
CA ALA A 93 -6.21 15.56 29.57
C ALA A 93 -6.61 14.19 29.02
N ALA A 94 -7.78 14.08 28.38
CA ALA A 94 -8.23 12.83 27.74
C ALA A 94 -7.29 12.39 26.60
N LEU A 95 -6.88 13.31 25.72
CA LEU A 95 -5.93 13.02 24.64
C LEU A 95 -4.56 12.58 25.17
N ARG A 96 -4.09 13.22 26.25
CA ARG A 96 -2.85 12.81 26.94
C ARG A 96 -2.99 11.40 27.53
N TYR A 97 -4.11 11.10 28.19
CA TYR A 97 -4.38 9.77 28.70
C TYR A 97 -4.28 8.72 27.58
N LEU A 98 -4.97 8.93 26.45
CA LEU A 98 -4.88 8.03 25.29
C LEU A 98 -3.46 7.91 24.73
N SER A 99 -2.69 9.00 24.75
CA SER A 99 -1.33 9.04 24.21
C SER A 99 -0.28 8.37 25.09
N TYR A 100 -0.53 8.28 26.41
CA TYR A 100 0.42 7.72 27.39
C TYR A 100 0.04 6.34 27.89
N GLN A 101 -1.26 6.01 27.95
CA GLN A 101 -1.71 4.78 28.57
C GLN A 101 -1.37 3.57 27.69
N GLY A 102 -0.40 2.77 28.12
CA GLY A 102 -0.10 1.44 27.60
C GLY A 102 -0.43 0.37 28.64
N TYR A 103 -0.63 -0.87 28.19
CA TYR A 103 -0.91 -2.01 29.05
C TYR A 103 0.20 -3.04 28.93
N GLN A 104 0.64 -3.57 30.06
CA GLN A 104 1.50 -4.75 30.07
C GLN A 104 0.64 -5.99 29.90
N ILE A 105 1.03 -6.86 28.98
CA ILE A 105 0.43 -8.19 28.79
C ILE A 105 1.41 -9.20 29.39
N PRO A 106 1.21 -9.65 30.66
CA PRO A 106 2.22 -10.42 31.39
C PRO A 106 2.51 -11.78 30.74
N SER A 107 1.48 -12.42 30.15
CA SER A 107 1.59 -13.71 29.47
C SER A 107 2.56 -13.69 28.28
N LEU A 108 2.69 -12.55 27.61
CA LEU A 108 3.57 -12.37 26.45
C LEU A 108 4.85 -11.60 26.77
N ARG A 109 5.05 -11.19 28.04
CA ARG A 109 6.10 -10.25 28.46
C ARG A 109 6.19 -9.02 27.52
N TYR A 110 5.04 -8.55 27.05
CA TYR A 110 4.92 -7.54 26.02
C TYR A 110 4.26 -6.28 26.56
N TRP A 111 4.82 -5.11 26.23
CA TRP A 111 4.24 -3.82 26.52
C TRP A 111 3.55 -3.29 25.28
N SER A 112 2.24 -3.03 25.38
CA SER A 112 1.49 -2.49 24.26
C SER A 112 1.95 -1.07 23.94
N PRO A 113 1.85 -0.64 22.67
CA PRO A 113 1.81 0.77 22.35
C PRO A 113 0.69 1.48 23.14
N SER A 114 0.72 2.81 23.15
CA SER A 114 -0.33 3.58 23.81
C SER A 114 -1.70 3.30 23.19
N LEU A 115 -2.75 3.42 23.98
CA LEU A 115 -4.12 3.13 23.58
C LEU A 115 -4.51 3.91 22.32
N GLY A 116 -4.12 5.18 22.22
CA GLY A 116 -4.34 6.00 21.03
C GLY A 116 -3.66 5.44 19.77
N VAL A 117 -2.43 4.92 19.89
CA VAL A 117 -1.73 4.26 18.78
C VAL A 117 -2.44 2.96 18.39
N CYS A 118 -2.87 2.16 19.36
CA CYS A 118 -3.64 0.94 19.09
C CYS A 118 -4.98 1.24 18.40
N LEU A 119 -5.70 2.29 18.81
CA LEU A 119 -6.95 2.72 18.18
C LEU A 119 -6.72 3.16 16.72
N LEU A 120 -5.65 3.92 16.45
CA LEU A 120 -5.29 4.29 15.08
C LEU A 120 -4.92 3.06 14.24
N GLY A 121 -4.19 2.11 14.83
CA GLY A 121 -3.90 0.82 14.19
C GLY A 121 -5.17 0.04 13.85
N LEU A 122 -6.15 0.02 14.76
CA LEU A 122 -7.45 -0.61 14.54
C LEU A 122 -8.23 0.07 13.41
N VAL A 123 -8.25 1.40 13.36
CA VAL A 123 -8.89 2.15 12.25
C VAL A 123 -8.25 1.79 10.92
N GLY A 124 -6.91 1.75 10.86
CA GLY A 124 -6.17 1.31 9.67
C GLY A 124 -6.49 -0.15 9.30
N PHE A 125 -6.51 -1.05 10.27
CA PHE A 125 -6.87 -2.46 10.06
C PHE A 125 -8.27 -2.60 9.47
N VAL A 126 -9.28 -1.94 10.06
CA VAL A 126 -10.66 -1.96 9.57
C VAL A 126 -10.74 -1.42 8.15
N TYR A 127 -10.06 -0.30 7.85
CA TYR A 127 -10.00 0.27 6.50
C TYR A 127 -9.43 -0.74 5.48
N PHE A 128 -8.21 -1.26 5.71
CA PHE A 128 -7.58 -2.18 4.75
C PHE A 128 -8.34 -3.50 4.63
N PHE A 129 -8.87 -4.03 5.73
CA PHE A 129 -9.68 -5.24 5.73
C PHE A 129 -10.97 -5.05 4.93
N ALA A 130 -11.71 -3.96 5.18
CA ALA A 130 -12.95 -3.65 4.47
C ALA A 130 -12.70 -3.40 2.98
N MET A 131 -11.67 -2.63 2.62
CA MET A 131 -11.33 -2.36 1.22
C MET A 131 -10.78 -3.60 0.49
N THR A 132 -10.19 -4.56 1.21
CA THR A 132 -9.71 -5.82 0.62
C THR A 132 -10.81 -6.84 0.43
N LEU A 133 -11.73 -7.01 1.38
CA LEU A 133 -12.71 -8.10 1.38
C LEU A 133 -14.15 -7.66 1.09
N GLY A 134 -14.50 -6.41 1.35
CA GLY A 134 -15.83 -5.86 1.05
C GLY A 134 -16.14 -5.86 -0.45
N PRO A 135 -15.26 -5.29 -1.30
CA PRO A 135 -15.46 -5.30 -2.75
C PRO A 135 -15.53 -6.70 -3.36
N LYS A 136 -16.55 -6.93 -4.20
CA LYS A 136 -16.81 -8.17 -4.93
C LYS A 136 -16.85 -7.93 -6.44
N PRO A 137 -16.53 -8.94 -7.27
CA PRO A 137 -16.09 -10.29 -6.90
C PRO A 137 -14.60 -10.33 -6.49
N TYR A 138 -14.08 -11.52 -6.17
CA TYR A 138 -12.66 -11.72 -5.87
C TYR A 138 -11.89 -12.18 -7.11
N TYR A 139 -12.49 -13.09 -7.87
CA TYR A 139 -12.04 -13.54 -9.18
C TYR A 139 -13.09 -13.17 -10.23
N TRP A 140 -12.68 -12.98 -11.47
CA TRP A 140 -13.62 -12.81 -12.56
C TRP A 140 -14.36 -14.12 -12.84
N PRO A 141 -15.66 -14.09 -13.18
CA PRO A 141 -16.40 -15.26 -13.65
C PRO A 141 -16.05 -15.53 -15.12
N ASN A 142 -14.77 -15.73 -15.40
CA ASN A 142 -14.27 -16.05 -16.73
C ASN A 142 -14.65 -17.49 -17.09
N THR A 143 -14.99 -17.72 -18.35
CA THR A 143 -15.23 -19.06 -18.93
C THR A 143 -14.30 -19.24 -20.14
N ALA A 144 -14.36 -20.40 -20.80
CA ALA A 144 -13.58 -20.64 -22.02
C ALA A 144 -13.86 -19.62 -23.14
N THR A 145 -15.06 -19.02 -23.17
CA THR A 145 -15.50 -18.09 -24.21
C THR A 145 -15.68 -16.65 -23.72
N VAL A 146 -15.72 -16.42 -22.41
CA VAL A 146 -15.96 -15.10 -21.81
C VAL A 146 -14.77 -14.72 -20.92
N SER A 147 -14.14 -13.58 -21.21
CA SER A 147 -13.07 -13.01 -20.40
C SER A 147 -13.37 -11.56 -20.03
N TYR A 148 -13.62 -11.31 -18.75
CA TYR A 148 -13.80 -9.96 -18.20
C TYR A 148 -12.46 -9.24 -18.02
N GLY A 149 -11.38 -9.98 -17.80
CA GLY A 149 -10.03 -9.46 -17.60
C GLY A 149 -9.07 -10.54 -17.12
N SER A 150 -7.78 -10.30 -17.32
CA SER A 150 -6.70 -11.17 -16.87
C SER A 150 -6.33 -10.95 -15.40
N SER A 151 -6.45 -9.71 -14.90
CA SER A 151 -6.17 -9.38 -13.49
C SER A 151 -7.34 -9.72 -12.57
N PRO A 152 -7.17 -10.59 -11.56
CA PRO A 152 -8.21 -10.86 -10.58
C PRO A 152 -8.60 -9.59 -9.80
N PRO A 153 -9.90 -9.30 -9.60
CA PRO A 153 -10.33 -8.08 -8.91
C PRO A 153 -9.76 -7.89 -7.50
N ILE A 154 -9.55 -8.99 -6.75
CA ILE A 154 -8.90 -8.92 -5.43
C ILE A 154 -7.43 -8.53 -5.53
N ALA A 155 -6.72 -9.05 -6.51
CA ALA A 155 -5.32 -8.71 -6.72
C ALA A 155 -5.16 -7.26 -7.19
N THR A 156 -6.03 -6.81 -8.09
CA THR A 156 -6.02 -5.43 -8.58
C THR A 156 -6.12 -4.44 -7.43
N ARG A 157 -7.11 -4.59 -6.54
CA ARG A 157 -7.30 -3.63 -5.44
C ARG A 157 -6.17 -3.66 -4.42
N THR A 158 -5.66 -4.84 -4.04
CA THR A 158 -4.57 -4.90 -3.06
C THR A 158 -3.25 -4.39 -3.62
N GLY A 159 -2.99 -4.58 -4.92
CA GLY A 159 -1.84 -3.98 -5.61
C GLY A 159 -1.88 -2.45 -5.57
N TRP A 160 -3.02 -1.85 -5.92
CA TRP A 160 -3.20 -0.39 -5.87
C TRP A 160 -3.14 0.18 -4.44
N MET A 161 -3.72 -0.51 -3.45
CA MET A 161 -3.58 -0.09 -2.05
C MET A 161 -2.14 -0.19 -1.54
N ALA A 162 -1.40 -1.23 -1.92
CA ALA A 162 0.01 -1.37 -1.57
C ALA A 162 0.85 -0.24 -2.19
N LEU A 163 0.61 0.08 -3.47
CA LEU A 163 1.23 1.20 -4.15
C LEU A 163 0.94 2.54 -3.45
N GLY A 164 -0.33 2.78 -3.07
CA GLY A 164 -0.73 4.01 -2.35
C GLY A 164 -0.09 4.15 -0.96
N LEU A 165 0.31 3.05 -0.32
CA LEU A 165 1.00 3.05 0.98
C LEU A 165 2.49 3.40 0.87
N LEU A 166 3.14 3.05 -0.25
CA LEU A 166 4.58 3.18 -0.45
C LEU A 166 5.16 4.55 -0.05
N PRO A 167 4.65 5.72 -0.50
CA PRO A 167 5.24 7.01 -0.15
C PRO A 167 5.22 7.27 1.36
N PHE A 168 4.18 6.81 2.06
CA PHE A 168 4.09 6.97 3.52
C PHE A 168 5.05 6.05 4.25
N VAL A 169 5.24 4.81 3.79
CA VAL A 169 6.23 3.88 4.35
C VAL A 169 7.63 4.51 4.27
N LEU A 170 7.99 5.09 3.13
CA LEU A 170 9.28 5.75 2.94
C LEU A 170 9.45 6.97 3.86
N VAL A 171 8.48 7.89 3.87
CA VAL A 171 8.55 9.11 4.69
C VAL A 171 8.54 8.80 6.19
N LEU A 172 7.77 7.81 6.65
CA LEU A 172 7.75 7.42 8.07
C LEU A 172 9.08 6.81 8.52
N GLY A 173 9.88 6.25 7.59
CA GLY A 173 11.18 5.64 7.87
C GLY A 173 12.33 6.64 8.01
N THR A 174 12.18 7.88 7.54
CA THR A 174 13.27 8.87 7.56
C THR A 174 13.39 9.59 8.89
N LYS A 175 14.62 9.78 9.38
CA LYS A 175 14.91 10.58 10.60
C LYS A 175 14.53 12.06 10.42
N ALA A 176 14.85 12.63 9.26
CA ALA A 176 14.33 13.93 8.85
C ALA A 176 12.90 13.72 8.34
N ASN A 177 11.94 13.83 9.25
CA ASN A 177 10.57 13.39 9.00
C ASN A 177 9.61 14.58 8.82
N LEU A 178 9.08 14.73 7.60
CA LEU A 178 8.14 15.81 7.27
C LEU A 178 6.83 15.69 8.08
N ILE A 179 6.38 14.48 8.37
CA ILE A 179 5.18 14.24 9.19
C ILE A 179 5.43 14.69 10.63
N SER A 180 6.63 14.45 11.16
CA SER A 180 7.04 14.95 12.48
C SER A 180 6.99 16.48 12.53
N MET A 181 7.48 17.15 11.48
CA MET A 181 7.45 18.61 11.38
C MET A 181 6.01 19.16 11.38
N LEU A 182 5.08 18.51 10.65
CA LEU A 182 3.69 18.96 10.54
C LEU A 182 2.86 18.69 11.80
N THR A 183 3.06 17.53 12.41
CA THR A 183 2.23 17.06 13.54
C THR A 183 2.82 17.39 14.91
N GLY A 184 4.10 17.75 14.97
CA GLY A 184 4.86 17.89 16.22
C GLY A 184 5.04 16.58 16.99
N VAL A 185 4.70 15.43 16.39
CA VAL A 185 4.91 14.11 16.97
C VAL A 185 6.35 13.69 16.67
N PRO A 186 7.15 13.29 17.68
CA PRO A 186 8.53 12.92 17.47
C PRO A 186 8.65 11.63 16.62
N HIS A 187 9.70 11.55 15.81
CA HIS A 187 9.95 10.45 14.86
C HIS A 187 9.92 9.07 15.53
N GLU A 188 10.42 8.94 16.76
CA GLU A 188 10.45 7.69 17.53
C GLU A 188 9.05 7.12 17.74
N LYS A 189 8.04 8.00 17.86
CA LYS A 189 6.63 7.59 17.98
C LYS A 189 6.00 7.27 16.64
N LEU A 190 6.49 7.85 15.55
CA LEU A 190 6.00 7.59 14.19
C LEU A 190 6.54 6.27 13.61
N GLN A 191 7.68 5.78 14.11
CA GLN A 191 8.29 4.51 13.69
C GLN A 191 7.36 3.30 13.85
N VAL A 192 6.42 3.31 14.80
CA VAL A 192 5.41 2.25 14.92
C VAL A 192 4.56 2.16 13.64
N PHE A 193 4.22 3.30 13.04
CA PHE A 193 3.43 3.36 11.81
C PHE A 193 4.27 2.98 10.58
N HIS A 194 5.58 3.25 10.56
CA HIS A 194 6.46 2.70 9.53
C HIS A 194 6.40 1.16 9.51
N HIS A 195 6.52 0.53 10.69
CA HIS A 195 6.41 -0.93 10.79
C HIS A 195 5.02 -1.44 10.38
N TRP A 196 3.94 -0.87 10.94
CA TRP A 196 2.58 -1.34 10.68
C TRP A 196 2.12 -1.11 9.24
N ALA A 197 2.47 0.03 8.64
CA ALA A 197 2.20 0.29 7.23
C ALA A 197 3.01 -0.65 6.32
N SER A 198 4.26 -0.95 6.67
CA SER A 198 5.08 -1.94 5.94
C SER A 198 4.48 -3.34 6.02
N TYR A 199 3.97 -3.76 7.18
CA TYR A 199 3.28 -5.04 7.34
C TYR A 199 1.98 -5.10 6.53
N ALA A 200 1.18 -4.03 6.56
CA ALA A 200 -0.01 -3.92 5.73
C ALA A 200 0.34 -4.01 4.24
N MET A 201 1.36 -3.27 3.78
CA MET A 201 1.84 -3.31 2.40
C MET A 201 2.33 -4.70 2.00
N PHE A 202 3.00 -5.43 2.89
CA PHE A 202 3.45 -6.81 2.63
C PHE A 202 2.28 -7.78 2.52
N VAL A 203 1.31 -7.73 3.44
CA VAL A 203 0.09 -8.56 3.37
C VAL A 203 -0.69 -8.27 2.09
N LEU A 204 -0.85 -7.00 1.71
CA LEU A 204 -1.48 -6.60 0.46
C LEU A 204 -0.73 -7.12 -0.77
N ALA A 205 0.62 -7.09 -0.75
CA ALA A 205 1.45 -7.63 -1.82
C ALA A 205 1.31 -9.16 -1.96
N LEU A 206 1.16 -9.89 -0.84
CA LEU A 206 0.87 -11.33 -0.88
C LEU A 206 -0.52 -11.60 -1.48
N ILE A 207 -1.55 -10.87 -1.02
CA ILE A 207 -2.92 -10.98 -1.56
C ILE A 207 -2.99 -10.51 -3.02
N HIS A 208 -2.07 -9.64 -3.46
CA HIS A 208 -1.91 -9.28 -4.87
C HIS A 208 -1.32 -10.46 -5.66
N THR A 209 -0.22 -11.04 -5.18
CA THR A 209 0.57 -12.03 -5.90
C THR A 209 -0.13 -13.38 -6.05
N PHE A 210 -0.65 -13.94 -4.96
CA PHE A 210 -1.15 -15.31 -4.96
C PHE A 210 -2.36 -15.56 -5.88
N PRO A 211 -3.35 -14.65 -6.00
CA PRO A 211 -4.44 -14.83 -6.95
C PRO A 211 -3.97 -14.90 -8.41
N PHE A 212 -2.91 -14.18 -8.79
CA PHE A 212 -2.32 -14.33 -10.12
C PHE A 212 -1.70 -15.71 -10.30
N ILE A 213 -0.95 -16.19 -9.31
CA ILE A 213 -0.37 -17.54 -9.33
C ILE A 213 -1.47 -18.59 -9.49
N ILE A 214 -2.53 -18.52 -8.68
CA ILE A 214 -3.65 -19.48 -8.74
C ILE A 214 -4.31 -19.47 -10.12
N VAL A 215 -4.69 -18.30 -10.64
CA VAL A 215 -5.38 -18.19 -11.93
C VAL A 215 -4.53 -18.73 -13.09
N HIS A 216 -3.22 -18.52 -13.06
CA HIS A 216 -2.33 -18.96 -14.15
C HIS A 216 -1.85 -20.40 -14.02
N ILE A 217 -1.84 -20.96 -12.80
CA ILE A 217 -1.69 -22.41 -12.60
C ILE A 217 -2.94 -23.13 -13.10
N ASP A 218 -4.14 -22.65 -12.71
CA ASP A 218 -5.41 -23.27 -13.12
C ASP A 218 -5.61 -23.24 -14.65
N LYS A 219 -5.14 -22.18 -15.31
CA LYS A 219 -5.13 -22.07 -16.78
C LYS A 219 -4.04 -22.89 -17.47
N GLY A 220 -3.03 -23.36 -16.72
CA GLY A 220 -1.87 -24.06 -17.27
C GLY A 220 -0.87 -23.17 -18.03
N ASP A 221 -0.92 -21.84 -17.87
CA ASP A 221 -0.10 -20.88 -18.61
C ASP A 221 0.94 -20.13 -17.75
N MET A 222 1.10 -20.50 -16.47
CA MET A 222 2.02 -19.82 -15.53
C MET A 222 3.47 -19.70 -16.06
N VAL A 223 4.01 -20.77 -16.67
CA VAL A 223 5.38 -20.75 -17.23
C VAL A 223 5.47 -19.79 -18.42
N TYR A 224 4.42 -19.71 -19.23
CA TYR A 224 4.34 -18.77 -20.34
C TYR A 224 4.30 -17.32 -19.83
N GLN A 225 3.45 -17.03 -18.85
CA GLN A 225 3.38 -15.69 -18.24
C GLN A 225 4.74 -15.29 -17.64
N TRP A 226 5.39 -16.18 -16.89
CA TRP A 226 6.72 -15.92 -16.31
C TRP A 226 7.79 -15.55 -17.35
N LYS A 227 7.78 -16.22 -18.52
CA LYS A 227 8.78 -16.01 -19.57
C LYS A 227 8.49 -14.79 -20.45
N THR A 228 7.23 -14.42 -20.61
CA THR A 228 6.81 -13.40 -21.58
C THR A 228 6.41 -12.08 -20.96
N GLN A 229 6.00 -12.06 -19.69
CA GLN A 229 5.51 -10.87 -19.01
C GLN A 229 6.51 -10.38 -17.98
N VAL A 230 7.04 -9.18 -18.20
CA VAL A 230 8.05 -8.57 -17.32
C VAL A 230 7.50 -8.35 -15.92
N THR A 231 6.22 -8.01 -15.80
CA THR A 231 5.53 -7.77 -14.52
C THR A 231 5.53 -8.99 -13.59
N TYR A 232 5.56 -10.22 -14.10
CA TYR A 232 5.52 -11.43 -13.27
C TYR A 232 6.83 -11.67 -12.52
N TRP A 233 7.94 -11.70 -13.24
CA TRP A 233 9.24 -11.95 -12.62
C TRP A 233 9.71 -10.74 -11.81
N THR A 234 9.46 -9.51 -12.28
CA THR A 234 9.78 -8.28 -11.52
C THR A 234 8.94 -8.16 -10.25
N GLY A 235 7.67 -8.61 -10.28
CA GLY A 235 6.81 -8.65 -9.09
C GLY A 235 7.38 -9.57 -8.01
N VAL A 236 7.85 -10.76 -8.39
CA VAL A 236 8.55 -11.66 -7.46
C VAL A 236 9.90 -11.07 -7.01
N ALA A 237 10.65 -10.44 -7.92
CA ALA A 237 11.91 -9.76 -7.61
C ALA A 237 11.73 -8.55 -6.67
N ALA A 238 10.53 -7.95 -6.60
CA ALA A 238 10.17 -6.95 -5.60
C ALA A 238 9.68 -7.58 -4.29
N LEU A 239 8.89 -8.66 -4.37
CA LEU A 239 8.31 -9.34 -3.21
C LEU A 239 9.39 -9.98 -2.31
N ILE A 240 10.46 -10.54 -2.89
CA ILE A 240 11.57 -11.15 -2.14
C ILE A 240 12.30 -10.13 -1.24
N PRO A 241 12.80 -8.98 -1.76
CA PRO A 241 13.31 -7.88 -0.94
C PRO A 241 12.31 -7.40 0.12
N GLN A 242 11.02 -7.25 -0.24
CA GLN A 242 10.00 -6.82 0.72
C GLN A 242 9.82 -7.82 1.87
N ALA A 243 9.84 -9.13 1.58
CA ALA A 243 9.81 -10.19 2.57
C ALA A 243 11.05 -10.16 3.46
N TYR A 244 12.24 -10.00 2.88
CA TYR A 244 13.49 -9.84 3.63
C TYR A 244 13.42 -8.65 4.59
N LEU A 245 13.01 -7.48 4.10
CA LEU A 245 12.87 -6.27 4.91
C LEU A 245 11.90 -6.49 6.07
N THR A 246 10.78 -7.17 5.82
CA THR A 246 9.75 -7.46 6.83
C THR A 246 10.28 -8.41 7.90
N VAL A 247 10.88 -9.54 7.50
CA VAL A 247 11.39 -10.57 8.42
C VAL A 247 12.57 -10.06 9.23
N MET A 248 13.55 -9.41 8.59
CA MET A 248 14.72 -8.89 9.30
C MET A 248 14.38 -7.74 10.25
N SER A 249 13.26 -7.05 10.04
CA SER A 249 12.77 -5.99 10.94
C SER A 249 12.06 -6.53 12.19
N LEU A 250 11.80 -7.84 12.28
CA LEU A 250 11.19 -8.43 13.47
C LEU A 250 12.07 -8.16 14.71
N PRO A 251 11.50 -7.73 15.85
CA PRO A 251 12.28 -7.34 17.03
C PRO A 251 13.27 -8.42 17.50
N VAL A 252 12.92 -9.69 17.40
CA VAL A 252 13.78 -10.83 17.80
C VAL A 252 15.07 -10.89 16.97
N ILE A 253 14.98 -10.64 15.66
CA ILE A 253 16.12 -10.68 14.74
C ILE A 253 16.89 -9.36 14.82
N ARG A 254 16.18 -8.24 14.65
CA ARG A 254 16.77 -6.90 14.66
C ARG A 254 17.54 -6.60 15.93
N ASN A 255 17.00 -6.92 17.09
CA ASN A 255 17.66 -6.60 18.37
C ASN A 255 18.90 -7.48 18.61
N ARG A 256 18.95 -8.69 18.02
CA ARG A 256 20.10 -9.61 18.13
C ARG A 256 21.22 -9.27 17.15
N TYR A 257 20.87 -8.79 15.95
CA TYR A 257 21.81 -8.54 14.86
C TYR A 257 21.69 -7.09 14.33
N TYR A 258 21.69 -6.11 15.23
CA TYR A 258 21.30 -4.74 14.89
C TYR A 258 22.16 -4.07 13.82
N GLU A 259 23.49 -4.19 13.90
CA GLU A 259 24.38 -3.58 12.89
C GLU A 259 24.24 -4.23 11.52
N PHE A 260 24.06 -5.56 11.47
CA PHE A 260 23.81 -6.28 10.22
C PHE A 260 22.45 -5.92 9.62
N PHE A 261 21.41 -5.87 10.45
CA PHE A 261 20.10 -5.39 10.05
C PHE A 261 20.21 -3.99 9.44
N LYS A 262 20.82 -3.04 10.15
CA LYS A 262 20.90 -1.65 9.72
C LYS A 262 21.66 -1.51 8.39
N ALA A 263 22.77 -2.21 8.23
CA ALA A 263 23.58 -2.19 7.01
C ALA A 263 22.81 -2.76 5.80
N THR A 264 22.13 -3.90 5.99
CA THR A 264 21.42 -4.56 4.88
C THR A 264 20.08 -3.90 4.58
N HIS A 265 19.38 -3.35 5.57
CA HIS A 265 18.03 -2.81 5.41
C HIS A 265 17.96 -1.70 4.36
N VAL A 266 18.90 -0.75 4.38
CA VAL A 266 18.93 0.35 3.40
C VAL A 266 19.20 -0.18 1.99
N THR A 267 20.19 -1.06 1.85
CA THR A 267 20.54 -1.65 0.55
C THR A 267 19.37 -2.45 -0.04
N ILE A 268 18.73 -3.30 0.77
CA ILE A 268 17.59 -4.10 0.31
C ILE A 268 16.36 -3.21 0.07
N ALA A 269 16.17 -2.11 0.81
CA ALA A 269 15.11 -1.14 0.55
C ALA A 269 15.29 -0.47 -0.83
N LEU A 270 16.51 -0.15 -1.23
CA LEU A 270 16.79 0.37 -2.57
C LEU A 270 16.50 -0.67 -3.65
N LEU A 271 16.89 -1.93 -3.46
CA LEU A 271 16.55 -3.03 -4.38
C LEU A 271 15.04 -3.24 -4.48
N PHE A 272 14.32 -3.19 -3.36
CA PHE A 272 12.87 -3.25 -3.34
C PHE A 272 12.27 -2.13 -4.20
N VAL A 273 12.65 -0.86 -3.96
CA VAL A 273 12.13 0.28 -4.71
C VAL A 273 12.44 0.16 -6.20
N LEU A 274 13.64 -0.31 -6.57
CA LEU A 274 14.06 -0.52 -7.95
C LEU A 274 13.19 -1.57 -8.67
N PHE A 275 13.05 -2.77 -8.11
CA PHE A 275 12.22 -3.82 -8.74
C PHE A 275 10.74 -3.49 -8.67
N PHE A 276 10.29 -2.79 -7.62
CA PHE A 276 8.92 -2.29 -7.54
C PHE A 276 8.64 -1.26 -8.64
N PHE A 277 9.61 -0.39 -8.95
CA PHE A 277 9.52 0.53 -10.09
C PHE A 277 9.38 -0.23 -11.41
N PHE A 278 10.23 -1.23 -11.66
CA PHE A 278 10.11 -2.07 -12.87
C PHE A 278 8.80 -2.86 -12.94
N HIS A 279 8.28 -3.29 -11.79
CA HIS A 279 7.02 -4.04 -11.72
C HIS A 279 5.81 -3.15 -12.03
N CYS A 280 5.80 -1.92 -11.54
CA CYS A 280 4.71 -0.98 -11.76
C CYS A 280 4.81 -0.24 -13.11
N ASP A 281 6.02 -0.08 -13.65
CA ASP A 281 6.26 0.67 -14.90
C ASP A 281 5.60 2.06 -14.84
N PHE A 282 5.03 2.56 -15.95
CA PHE A 282 4.31 3.83 -16.03
C PHE A 282 3.08 3.91 -15.10
N ARG A 283 2.65 2.82 -14.46
CA ARG A 283 1.53 2.86 -13.49
C ARG A 283 1.86 3.62 -12.21
N LEU A 284 3.14 3.88 -11.94
CA LEU A 284 3.56 4.74 -10.83
C LEU A 284 3.09 6.19 -10.94
N THR A 285 2.82 6.68 -12.14
CA THR A 285 2.41 8.06 -12.40
C THR A 285 0.88 8.23 -12.44
N SER A 286 0.13 7.17 -12.16
CA SER A 286 -1.33 7.10 -12.37
C SER A 286 -2.17 7.60 -11.21
#